data_AF-A0A6B3HDB9-F1
#
_entry.id   AF-A0A6B3HDB9-F1
#
_cell.length_a   1.000
_cell.length_b   1.000
_cell.length_c   1.000
_cell.angle_alpha   90.00
_cell.angle_beta   90.00
_cell.angle_gamma   90.00
#
_symmetry.space_group_name_H-M   'P 1'
#
loop_
_entity.id
_entity.type
_entity.pdbx_description
1 polymer ?
#
loop_
_entity_poly.entity_id
_entity_poly.type
_entity_poly.pdbx_seq_one_letter_code
_entity_poly.pdbx_strand_id
1 'polypeptide(L)'
;GIFNPLAPVNHPVKVAEKVAMLDHLSEGRFEFGTGRGAGSHEILGFMPGITDMNHTKELWEETIAEFPKMWLQDEYVGFQGKHWSLPPRKILPKPYGKSHPAMWYAAGSP
;
A
#
# COMPACT_ATOMS: atom_id res chain seq x y z
N GLY A 1 -11.07 -5.52 -1.13
CA GLY A 1 -11.34 -4.33 -1.97
C GLY A 1 -10.06 -3.87 -2.65
N ILE A 2 -10.12 -3.05 -3.71
CA ILE A 2 -8.93 -2.57 -4.44
C ILE A 2 -8.51 -1.20 -3.96
N PHE A 3 -7.23 -1.03 -3.64
CA PHE A 3 -6.61 0.23 -3.20
C PHE A 3 -5.47 0.62 -4.15
N ASN A 4 -5.26 1.92 -4.32
CA ASN A 4 -4.02 2.44 -4.89
C ASN A 4 -3.06 2.81 -3.75
N PRO A 5 -1.99 2.02 -3.50
CA PRO A 5 -1.08 2.27 -2.39
C PRO A 5 0.06 3.23 -2.73
N LEU A 6 0.12 3.78 -3.95
CA LEU A 6 1.22 4.65 -4.38
C LEU A 6 1.30 5.89 -3.46
N ALA A 7 2.47 6.16 -2.89
CA ALA A 7 2.65 7.21 -1.89
C ALA A 7 2.14 8.62 -2.30
N PRO A 8 2.29 9.07 -3.56
CA PRO A 8 1.73 10.34 -4.03
C PRO A 8 0.19 10.40 -4.02
N VAL A 9 -0.48 9.24 -4.14
CA VAL A 9 -1.94 9.13 -4.15
C VAL A 9 -2.47 8.88 -2.74
N ASN A 10 -1.96 7.82 -2.10
CA ASN A 10 -2.28 7.48 -0.73
C ASN A 10 -0.98 7.14 0.00
N HIS A 11 -0.68 7.90 1.05
CA HIS A 11 0.49 7.61 1.89
C HIS A 11 0.41 6.15 2.42
N PRO A 12 1.45 5.31 2.25
CA PRO A 12 1.34 3.86 2.48
C PRO A 12 0.90 3.50 3.90
N VAL A 13 1.39 4.23 4.90
CA VAL A 13 0.95 4.09 6.31
C VAL A 13 -0.56 4.26 6.46
N LYS A 14 -1.15 5.30 5.85
CA LYS A 14 -2.61 5.52 5.96
C LYS A 14 -3.39 4.38 5.30
N VAL A 15 -2.85 3.79 4.24
CA VAL A 15 -3.44 2.61 3.61
C VAL A 15 -3.33 1.42 4.56
N ALA A 16 -2.18 1.22 5.20
CA ALA A 16 -1.95 0.10 6.12
C ALA A 16 -2.91 0.15 7.32
N GLU A 17 -3.11 1.34 7.89
CA GLU A 17 -4.04 1.58 9.01
C GLU A 17 -5.50 1.34 8.59
N LYS A 18 -5.92 1.85 7.42
CA LYS A 18 -7.27 1.63 6.89
C LYS A 18 -7.55 0.16 6.60
N VAL A 19 -6.59 -0.54 5.98
CA VAL A 19 -6.72 -1.96 5.66
C VAL A 19 -6.81 -2.79 6.94
N ALA A 20 -5.98 -2.52 7.93
CA ALA A 20 -6.08 -3.19 9.22
C ALA A 20 -7.42 -2.91 9.90
N MET A 21 -7.93 -1.68 9.84
CA MET A 21 -9.26 -1.36 10.36
C MET A 21 -10.37 -2.12 9.62
N LEU A 22 -10.31 -2.23 8.29
CA LEU A 22 -11.26 -3.02 7.50
C LEU A 22 -11.18 -4.51 7.83
N ASP A 23 -9.97 -5.01 8.08
CA ASP A 23 -9.74 -6.38 8.52
C ASP A 23 -10.44 -6.66 9.86
N HIS A 24 -10.33 -5.74 10.82
CA HIS A 24 -11.08 -5.80 12.08
C HIS A 24 -12.60 -5.75 11.88
N LEU A 25 -13.10 -4.77 11.11
CA LEU A 25 -14.54 -4.62 10.86
C LEU A 25 -15.16 -5.80 10.11
N SER A 26 -14.34 -6.50 9.32
CA SER A 26 -14.73 -7.69 8.56
C SER A 26 -14.42 -9.00 9.26
N GLU A 27 -13.83 -8.97 10.46
CA GLU A 27 -13.38 -10.13 11.23
C GLU A 27 -12.49 -11.08 10.40
N GLY A 28 -11.53 -10.51 9.65
CA GLY A 28 -10.60 -11.27 8.82
C GLY A 28 -11.12 -11.67 7.44
N ARG A 29 -12.30 -11.21 7.03
CA ARG A 29 -12.89 -11.52 5.71
C ARG A 29 -12.43 -10.57 4.61
N PHE A 30 -11.72 -9.49 4.95
CA PHE A 30 -11.25 -8.51 3.99
C PHE A 30 -9.99 -8.98 3.27
N GLU A 31 -9.96 -8.82 1.95
CA GLU A 31 -8.76 -9.00 1.14
C GLU A 31 -8.24 -7.66 0.61
N PHE A 32 -6.92 -7.47 0.71
CA PHE A 32 -6.21 -6.29 0.26
C PHE A 32 -5.78 -6.42 -1.20
N GLY A 33 -6.69 -6.06 -2.10
CA GLY A 33 -6.38 -5.88 -3.51
C GLY A 33 -5.67 -4.57 -3.76
N THR A 34 -4.70 -4.57 -4.66
CA THR A 34 -3.95 -3.37 -5.04
C THR A 34 -3.91 -3.14 -6.54
N GLY A 35 -3.75 -1.88 -6.93
CA GLY A 35 -3.51 -1.45 -8.30
C GLY A 35 -2.46 -0.34 -8.34
N ARG A 36 -1.89 -0.10 -9.52
CA ARG A 36 -0.85 0.93 -9.74
C ARG A 36 -1.39 2.20 -10.42
N GLY A 37 -2.66 2.52 -10.19
CA GLY A 37 -3.38 3.61 -10.85
C GLY A 37 -3.88 3.20 -12.24
N ALA A 38 -5.20 3.21 -12.43
CA ALA A 38 -5.83 2.62 -13.61
C ALA A 38 -6.20 3.65 -14.69
N GLY A 39 -6.14 4.95 -14.40
CA GLY A 39 -6.64 5.98 -15.30
C GLY A 39 -5.75 7.21 -15.39
N SER A 40 -5.75 7.80 -16.60
CA SER A 40 -5.11 9.09 -16.88
C SER A 40 -5.50 10.18 -15.88
N HIS A 41 -6.73 10.16 -15.36
CA HIS A 41 -7.19 11.10 -14.34
C HIS A 41 -6.39 11.04 -13.03
N GLU A 42 -6.04 9.83 -12.57
CA GLU A 42 -5.34 9.62 -11.29
C GLU A 42 -3.86 9.98 -11.42
N ILE A 43 -3.25 9.60 -12.55
CA ILE A 43 -1.86 9.93 -12.87
C ILE A 43 -1.71 11.44 -13.07
N LEU A 44 -2.57 12.07 -13.88
CA LEU A 44 -2.51 13.52 -14.13
C LEU A 44 -2.83 14.35 -12.89
N GLY A 45 -3.74 13.86 -12.03
CA GLY A 45 -4.18 14.59 -10.84
C GLY A 45 -3.21 14.52 -9.67
N PHE A 46 -2.68 13.33 -9.37
CA PHE A 46 -1.87 13.10 -8.16
C PHE A 46 -0.37 12.91 -8.44
N MET A 47 0.00 12.66 -9.70
CA MET A 47 1.38 12.40 -10.11
C MET A 47 1.77 13.27 -11.31
N PRO A 48 1.63 14.60 -11.21
CA PRO A 48 1.93 15.49 -12.33
C PRO A 48 3.38 15.31 -12.78
N GLY A 49 3.57 15.03 -14.07
CA GLY A 49 4.89 14.79 -14.67
C GLY A 49 5.28 13.32 -14.82
N ILE A 50 4.49 12.37 -14.32
CA ILE A 50 4.71 10.95 -14.67
C ILE A 50 4.12 10.68 -16.05
N THR A 51 5.01 10.49 -17.02
CA THR A 51 4.68 10.08 -18.39
C THR A 51 4.99 8.61 -18.67
N ASP A 52 5.79 7.98 -17.80
CA ASP A 52 6.21 6.59 -17.91
C ASP A 52 5.48 5.70 -16.90
N MET A 53 4.70 4.74 -17.41
CA MET A 53 3.98 3.76 -16.60
C MET A 53 4.93 2.82 -15.83
N ASN A 54 6.18 2.65 -16.27
CA ASN A 54 7.16 1.86 -15.52
C ASN A 54 7.49 2.47 -14.16
N HIS A 55 7.43 3.80 -14.02
CA HIS A 55 7.65 4.47 -12.74
C HIS A 55 6.54 4.09 -11.74
N THR A 56 5.28 4.01 -12.18
CA THR A 56 4.19 3.57 -11.30
C THR A 56 4.35 2.11 -10.84
N LYS A 57 4.97 1.26 -11.67
CA LYS A 57 5.31 -0.12 -11.31
C LYS A 57 6.39 -0.16 -10.23
N GLU A 58 7.50 0.56 -10.45
CA GLU A 58 8.63 0.61 -9.50
C GLU A 58 8.16 1.14 -8.13
N LEU A 59 7.39 2.22 -8.12
CA LEU A 59 6.80 2.79 -6.90
C LEU A 59 5.85 1.81 -6.21
N TRP A 60 5.04 1.06 -6.97
CA TRP A 60 4.15 0.06 -6.39
C TRP A 60 4.94 -1.11 -5.79
N GLU A 61 5.95 -1.63 -6.49
CA GLU A 61 6.78 -2.76 -6.04
C GLU A 61 7.52 -2.43 -4.73
N GLU A 62 8.11 -1.24 -4.61
CA GLU A 62 8.76 -0.85 -3.36
C GLU A 62 7.75 -0.66 -2.22
N THR A 63 6.52 -0.22 -2.54
CA THR A 63 5.50 0.03 -1.52
C THR A 63 4.84 -1.26 -1.03
N ILE A 64 4.50 -2.18 -1.92
CA ILE A 64 3.75 -3.39 -1.59
C ILE A 64 4.54 -4.29 -0.63
N ALA A 65 5.86 -4.33 -0.80
CA ALA A 65 6.77 -5.11 0.04
C ALA A 65 6.81 -4.65 1.50
N GLU A 66 6.42 -3.41 1.79
CA GLU A 66 6.49 -2.84 3.12
C GLU A 66 5.25 -3.14 3.97
N PHE A 67 4.06 -3.35 3.38
CA PHE A 67 2.83 -3.59 4.14
C PHE A 67 2.91 -4.77 5.12
N PRO A 68 3.41 -5.96 4.73
CA PRO A 68 3.59 -7.06 5.69
C PRO A 68 4.48 -6.68 6.87
N LYS A 69 5.54 -5.89 6.63
CA LYS A 69 6.44 -5.43 7.70
C LYS A 69 5.72 -4.46 8.64
N MET A 70 4.94 -3.52 8.10
CA MET A 70 4.14 -2.58 8.89
C MET A 70 3.16 -3.29 9.85
N TRP A 71 2.57 -4.39 9.39
CA TRP A 71 1.58 -5.15 10.14
C TRP A 71 2.16 -6.20 11.09
N LEU A 72 3.23 -6.90 10.69
CA LEU A 72 3.77 -8.03 11.45
C LEU A 72 4.83 -7.61 12.48
N GLN A 73 5.50 -6.48 12.29
CA GLN A 73 6.41 -5.93 13.29
C GLN A 73 5.61 -5.16 14.35
N ASP A 74 5.95 -5.31 15.64
CA ASP A 74 5.32 -4.50 16.70
C ASP A 74 5.60 -3.01 16.46
N GLU A 75 6.88 -2.66 16.37
CA GLU A 75 7.38 -1.39 15.86
C GLU A 75 7.96 -1.60 14.46
N TYR A 76 7.45 -0.85 13.49
CA TYR A 76 7.98 -0.89 12.15
C TYR A 76 9.35 -0.20 12.13
N VAL A 77 10.35 -0.89 11.60
CA VAL A 77 11.76 -0.43 11.59
C VAL A 77 12.02 0.77 10.67
N GLY A 78 11.01 1.26 9.98
CA GLY A 78 11.14 2.32 8.98
C GLY A 78 11.60 1.79 7.63
N PHE A 79 11.57 2.68 6.64
CA PHE A 79 11.94 2.37 5.26
C PHE A 79 12.55 3.59 4.60
N GLN A 80 13.62 3.36 3.84
CA GLN A 80 14.30 4.37 3.05
C GLN A 80 14.34 3.89 1.60
N GLY A 81 13.25 4.15 0.87
CA GLY A 81 13.11 3.78 -0.53
C GLY A 81 13.58 4.87 -1.49
N LYS A 82 13.43 4.56 -2.79
CA LYS A 82 13.78 5.49 -3.87
C LYS A 82 12.73 6.58 -4.03
N HIS A 83 11.45 6.23 -3.84
CA HIS A 83 10.36 7.17 -4.08
C HIS A 83 9.63 7.62 -2.82
N TRP A 84 9.68 6.84 -1.73
CA TRP A 84 9.20 7.29 -0.43
C TRP A 84 10.04 6.74 0.72
N SER A 85 9.92 7.38 1.88
CA SER A 85 10.62 6.98 3.08
C SER A 85 9.79 7.27 4.31
N LEU A 86 10.01 6.49 5.37
CA LEU A 86 9.31 6.62 6.63
C LEU A 86 10.26 6.26 7.77
N PRO A 87 10.38 7.10 8.81
CA PRO A 87 11.16 6.73 9.99
C PRO A 87 10.50 5.57 10.77
N PRO A 88 11.25 4.89 11.66
CA PRO A 88 10.71 3.86 12.53
C PRO A 88 9.53 4.40 13.35
N ARG A 89 8.45 3.61 13.44
CA ARG A 89 7.24 3.96 14.21
C ARG A 89 6.31 2.78 14.39
N LYS A 90 5.38 2.91 15.34
CA LYS A 90 4.22 2.01 15.39
C LYS A 90 3.19 2.39 14.32
N ILE A 91 2.66 1.36 13.66
CA ILE A 91 1.54 1.46 12.71
C ILE A 91 0.40 0.64 13.30
N LEU A 92 -0.71 1.32 13.58
CA LEU A 92 -1.85 0.79 14.33
C LEU A 92 -3.16 1.16 13.62
N PRO A 93 -4.18 0.28 13.66
CA PRO A 93 -4.20 -1.01 14.34
C PRO A 93 -3.35 -2.07 13.63
N LYS A 94 -3.00 -3.15 14.34
CA LYS A 94 -2.50 -4.38 13.70
C LYS A 94 -3.68 -5.16 13.08
N PRO A 95 -3.46 -6.02 12.08
CA PRO A 95 -4.53 -6.86 11.53
C PRO A 95 -5.29 -7.65 12.60
N TYR A 96 -6.50 -8.07 12.27
CA TYR A 96 -7.39 -8.83 13.16
C TYR A 96 -6.77 -10.16 13.58
N GLY A 97 -6.11 -10.84 12.64
CA GLY A 97 -5.43 -12.11 12.86
C GLY A 97 -3.94 -12.00 13.19
N LYS A 98 -3.29 -13.16 13.39
CA LYS A 98 -1.82 -13.25 13.53
C LYS A 98 -1.06 -13.03 12.22
N SER A 99 -1.76 -13.10 11.09
CA SER A 99 -1.24 -12.84 9.75
C SER A 99 -1.83 -11.55 9.20
N HIS A 100 -1.18 -10.97 8.18
CA HIS A 100 -1.77 -9.87 7.44
C HIS A 100 -2.94 -10.35 6.54
N PRO A 101 -3.84 -9.44 6.11
CA PRO A 101 -4.90 -9.76 5.16
C PRO A 101 -4.33 -10.33 3.86
N ALA A 102 -5.08 -11.21 3.19
CA ALA A 102 -4.66 -11.74 1.90
C ALA A 102 -4.44 -10.58 0.91
N MET A 103 -3.31 -10.60 0.19
CA MET A 103 -2.93 -9.53 -0.72
C MET A 103 -2.97 -10.02 -2.16
N TRP A 104 -3.46 -9.19 -3.07
CA TRP A 104 -3.46 -9.48 -4.49
C TRP A 104 -3.28 -8.22 -5.32
N TYR A 105 -2.90 -8.40 -6.59
CA TYR A 105 -2.57 -7.33 -7.50
C TYR A 105 -3.36 -7.45 -8.79
N ALA A 106 -4.02 -6.36 -9.21
CA ALA A 106 -4.73 -6.29 -10.48
C ALA A 106 -3.73 -6.08 -11.64
N ALA A 107 -3.39 -7.17 -12.34
CA ALA A 107 -2.49 -7.14 -13.48
C ALA A 107 -3.22 -6.78 -14.78
N GLY A 108 -3.01 -5.56 -15.27
CA GLY A 108 -3.51 -5.09 -16.57
C GLY A 108 -2.46 -5.12 -17.69
N SER A 109 -1.21 -5.40 -17.35
CA SER A 109 -0.07 -5.51 -18.27
C SER A 109 0.91 -6.56 -17.75
N PRO A 110 1.72 -7.18 -18.63
CA PRO A 110 2.78 -8.11 -18.24
C PRO A 110 3.78 -7.51 -17.22
#